data_AF-A0A6G3PW54-F1
#
_entry.id   AF-A0A6G3PW54-F1
#
_cell.length_a   1.000
_cell.length_b   1.000
_cell.length_c   1.000
_cell.angle_alpha   90.00
_cell.angle_beta   90.00
_cell.angle_gamma   90.00
#
_symmetry.space_group_name_H-M   'P 1'
#
loop_
_entity.id
_entity.type
_entity.pdbx_description
1 polymer ?
#
loop_
_entity_poly.entity_id
_entity_poly.type
_entity_poly.pdbx_seq_one_letter_code
_entity_poly.pdbx_strand_id
1 'polypeptide(L)' 'MTRDVFEYALLRVVPRVERGECFNAGVLVYCRARSFVAARTHLDEAKLRALDPDADAAGVRAALRA' A
#
# COMPACT_ATOMS: atom_id res chain seq x y z
N MET A 1 16.61 -18.41 -21.71
CA MET A 1 16.17 -17.76 -20.45
C MET A 1 14.68 -17.93 -20.34
N THR A 2 14.22 -18.67 -19.33
CA THR A 2 12.78 -18.81 -19.05
C THR A 2 12.30 -17.52 -18.36
N ARG A 3 11.14 -16.98 -18.76
CA ARG A 3 10.52 -15.84 -18.09
C ARG A 3 9.58 -16.37 -17.01
N ASP A 4 9.73 -15.87 -15.79
CA ASP A 4 8.81 -16.17 -14.69
C ASP A 4 7.71 -15.10 -14.59
N VAL A 5 6.48 -15.50 -14.27
CA VAL A 5 5.37 -14.58 -14.06
C VAL A 5 5.45 -14.00 -12.65
N PHE A 6 5.29 -12.68 -12.57
CA PHE A 6 5.13 -11.95 -11.31
C PHE A 6 3.72 -11.36 -11.26
N GLU A 7 3.05 -11.58 -10.14
CA GLU A 7 1.76 -10.96 -9.81
C GLU A 7 2.00 -9.86 -8.79
N TYR A 8 1.17 -8.80 -8.85
CA TYR A 8 1.25 -7.71 -7.89
C TYR A 8 -0.12 -7.23 -7.46
N ALA A 9 -0.18 -6.73 -6.23
CA ALA A 9 -1.34 -6.06 -5.67
C ALA A 9 -0.92 -4.73 -5.04
N LEU A 10 -1.74 -3.70 -5.21
CA LEU A 10 -1.53 -2.40 -4.60
C LEU A 10 -2.17 -2.34 -3.21
N LEU A 11 -1.40 -1.85 -2.24
CA LEU A 11 -1.95 -1.44 -0.95
C LEU A 11 -2.33 0.04 -1.07
N ARG A 12 -3.61 0.34 -0.82
CA ARG A 12 -4.17 1.69 -0.92
C ARG A 12 -4.66 2.16 0.44
N VAL A 13 -4.33 3.40 0.78
CA VAL A 13 -4.90 4.09 1.93
C VAL A 13 -6.14 4.84 1.46
N VAL A 14 -7.23 4.67 2.20
CA VAL A 14 -8.50 5.37 2.02
C VAL A 14 -8.72 6.20 3.29
N PRO A 15 -8.30 7.48 3.30
CA PRO A 15 -8.36 8.29 4.52
C PRO A 15 -9.78 8.50 5.03
N ARG A 16 -10.73 8.66 4.09
CA ARG A 16 -12.14 8.90 4.37
C ARG A 16 -13.00 8.13 3.37
N VAL A 17 -13.70 7.10 3.86
CA VAL A 17 -14.40 6.12 3.00
C VAL A 17 -15.54 6.77 2.23
N GLU A 18 -16.23 7.73 2.84
CA GLU A 18 -17.39 8.42 2.27
C GLU A 18 -17.03 9.25 1.03
N ARG A 19 -15.77 9.71 0.94
CA ARG A 19 -15.28 10.50 -0.20
C ARG A 19 -14.77 9.62 -1.34
N GLY A 20 -14.53 8.33 -1.10
CA GLY A 20 -14.04 7.38 -2.10
C GLY A 20 -12.62 7.67 -2.63
N GLU A 21 -11.87 8.57 -2.00
CA GLU A 21 -10.51 8.90 -2.40
C GLU A 21 -9.50 7.91 -1.84
N CYS A 22 -8.46 7.61 -2.62
CA CYS A 22 -7.39 6.74 -2.17
C CYS A 22 -6.06 7.08 -2.83
N PHE A 23 -4.97 6.63 -2.21
CA PHE A 23 -3.65 6.69 -2.80
C PHE A 23 -2.84 5.42 -2.48
N ASN A 24 -1.86 5.11 -3.33
CA ASN A 24 -1.00 3.95 -3.13
C ASN A 24 -0.05 4.19 -1.96
N ALA A 25 -0.01 3.25 -1.03
CA ALA A 25 0.89 3.23 0.12
C ALA A 25 1.77 1.97 0.15
N GLY A 26 1.65 1.08 -0.83
CA GLY A 26 2.53 -0.06 -0.96
C GLY A 26 2.20 -0.96 -2.13
N VAL A 27 3.04 -1.99 -2.29
CA VAL A 27 2.88 -3.04 -3.29
C VAL A 27 3.29 -4.39 -2.69
N LEU A 28 2.49 -5.41 -2.95
CA LEU A 28 2.84 -6.81 -2.75
C LEU A 28 3.26 -7.38 -4.11
N VAL A 29 4.37 -8.09 -4.16
CA VAL A 29 4.88 -8.78 -5.34
C VAL A 29 5.05 -10.27 -5.01
N TYR A 30 4.48 -11.12 -5.85
CA TYR A 30 4.49 -12.57 -5.69
C TYR A 30 4.95 -13.27 -6.97
N CYS A 31 5.73 -14.35 -6.81
CA CYS A 31 6.12 -15.24 -7.90
C CYS A 31 6.21 -16.67 -7.39
N ARG A 32 5.27 -17.53 -7.84
CA ARG A 32 5.24 -18.95 -7.46
C ARG A 32 6.49 -19.71 -7.90
N ALA A 33 6.92 -19.53 -9.14
CA ALA A 33 8.05 -20.25 -9.73
C ALA A 33 9.36 -20.03 -8.93
N ARG A 34 9.48 -18.88 -8.28
CA ARG A 34 10.65 -18.48 -7.50
C ARG A 34 10.45 -18.61 -5.98
N SER A 35 9.30 -19.13 -5.53
CA SER A 35 8.89 -19.14 -4.12
C SER A 35 9.09 -17.78 -3.45
N PHE A 36 8.78 -16.70 -4.17
CA PHE A 36 9.08 -15.34 -3.77
C PHE A 36 7.80 -14.59 -3.40
N VAL A 37 7.83 -13.92 -2.25
CA VAL A 37 6.84 -12.94 -1.84
C VAL A 37 7.53 -11.78 -1.14
N ALA A 38 7.18 -10.55 -1.50
CA ALA A 38 7.69 -9.36 -0.84
C ALA A 38 6.65 -8.25 -0.85
N ALA A 39 6.59 -7.51 0.25
CA ALA A 39 5.84 -6.26 0.35
C ALA A 39 6.80 -5.09 0.56
N ARG A 40 6.46 -3.94 -0.01
CA ARG A 40 7.08 -2.65 0.30
C ARG A 40 5.98 -1.63 0.53
N THR A 41 6.08 -0.91 1.65
CA THR A 41 5.12 0.11 2.06
C THR A 41 5.82 1.45 2.28
N HIS A 42 5.10 2.53 2.00
CA HIS A 42 5.54 3.90 2.22
C HIS A 42 4.31 4.78 2.46
N LEU A 43 4.27 5.43 3.61
CA LEU A 43 3.22 6.40 3.94
C LEU A 43 3.68 7.81 3.62
N ASP A 44 3.02 8.43 2.66
CA ASP A 44 3.11 9.87 2.40
C ASP A 44 2.11 10.61 3.28
N GLU A 45 2.58 11.14 4.41
CA GLU A 45 1.72 11.85 5.37
C GLU A 45 1.17 13.16 4.80
N ALA A 46 1.86 13.80 3.86
CA ALA A 46 1.37 15.01 3.22
C ALA A 46 0.13 14.70 2.36
N LYS A 47 0.15 13.61 1.58
CA LYS A 47 -1.03 13.15 0.84
C LYS A 47 -2.17 12.73 1.76
N LEU A 48 -1.84 12.04 2.85
CA LEU A 48 -2.84 11.63 3.84
C LEU A 48 -3.59 12.86 4.39
N ARG A 49 -2.85 13.87 4.86
CA ARG A 49 -3.41 15.10 5.44
C ARG A 49 -4.07 16.02 4.42
N ALA A 50 -3.66 15.96 3.15
CA ALA A 50 -4.32 16.68 2.07
C ALA A 50 -5.71 16.11 1.76
N LEU A 51 -5.89 14.79 1.85
CA LEU A 51 -7.18 14.12 1.63
C LEU A 51 -8.07 14.15 2.87
N ASP A 52 -7.48 14.05 4.06
CA ASP A 52 -8.18 14.18 5.33
C ASP A 52 -7.24 14.80 6.38
N PRO A 53 -7.44 16.09 6.75
CA PRO A 53 -6.61 16.78 7.73
C PRO A 53 -6.58 16.11 9.11
N ASP A 54 -7.63 15.36 9.47
CA ASP A 54 -7.80 14.74 10.78
C ASP A 54 -7.40 13.25 10.79
N ALA A 55 -6.91 12.71 9.69
CA ALA A 55 -6.54 11.30 9.59
C ALA A 55 -5.42 10.91 10.59
N ASP A 56 -5.60 9.73 11.22
CA ASP A 56 -4.63 9.12 12.13
C ASP A 56 -3.44 8.54 11.36
N ALA A 57 -2.43 9.38 11.12
CA ALA A 57 -1.19 8.98 10.48
C ALA A 57 -0.44 7.87 11.24
N ALA A 58 -0.54 7.85 12.57
CA ALA A 58 0.14 6.84 13.39
C ALA A 58 -0.51 5.46 13.22
N GLY A 59 -1.85 5.40 13.28
CA GLY A 59 -2.61 4.18 13.01
C GLY A 59 -2.38 3.64 11.60
N VAL A 60 -2.41 4.51 10.58
CA VAL A 60 -2.11 4.10 9.19
C VAL A 60 -0.69 3.56 9.06
N ARG A 61 0.30 4.23 9.68
CA ARG A 61 1.70 3.78 9.67
C ARG A 61 1.89 2.43 10.36
N ALA A 62 1.17 2.19 11.46
CA ALA A 62 1.17 0.91 12.16
C ALA A 62 0.57 -0.20 11.29
N ALA A 63 -0.57 0.06 10.63
CA ALA A 63 -1.20 -0.89 9.73
C ALA A 63 -0.32 -1.29 8.54
N LEU A 64 0.50 -0.36 8.02
CA LEU A 64 1.43 -0.63 6.91
C LEU A 64 2.69 -1.43 7.32
N ARG A 65 2.89 -1.72 8.62
CA ARG A 65 4.03 -2.48 9.17
C ARG A 65 3.65 -3.86 9.71
N ALA A 66 2.36 -4.14 9.90
CA ALA A 66 1.85 -5.45 10.33
C ALA A 66 2.03 -6.50 9.22
#